data_AF-A0A956P489-F1
#
_entry.id   AF-A0A956P489-F1
#
_cell.length_a   1.000
_cell.length_b   1.000
_cell.length_c   1.000
_cell.angle_alpha   90.00
_cell.angle_beta   90.00
_cell.angle_gamma   90.00
#
_symmetry.space_group_name_H-M   'P 1'
#
loop_
_entity.id
_entity.type
_entity.pdbx_description
1 polymer ?
#
loop_
_entity_poly.entity_id
_entity_poly.type
_entity_poly.pdbx_seq_one_letter_code
_entity_poly.pdbx_strand_id
1 'polypeptide(L)'
;MQSGEKHKQNNLFVYERYVDLTKVHHIGTSLQEEDIIKIQHIFMSCGVHHVKIKNITAGREIIAKFLNALNCYCEVGCLTMEKDQLFDNVWDMYYHLIGGGYIQCNQLVKREQFFVDEFYADFLWVEATDKLMLQSWFVMIQKALVDLHIDQYVPIIFLSYEDQ
;
A
#
# COMPACT_ATOMS: atom_id res chain seq x y z
N MET A 1 -14.95 19.93 14.32
CA MET A 1 -14.97 18.86 13.30
C MET A 1 -14.29 19.22 11.97
N GLN A 2 -13.81 20.45 11.73
CA GLN A 2 -13.19 20.84 10.44
C GLN A 2 -11.69 20.47 10.26
N SER A 3 -11.04 19.87 11.27
CA SER A 3 -9.59 19.59 11.24
C SER A 3 -9.21 18.30 10.51
N GLY A 4 -10.13 17.34 10.38
CA GLY A 4 -9.85 16.04 9.78
C GLY A 4 -9.85 16.06 8.24
N GLU A 5 -10.80 16.79 7.64
CA GLU A 5 -10.97 16.86 6.19
C GLU A 5 -9.80 17.59 5.49
N LYS A 6 -9.28 18.66 6.11
CA LYS A 6 -8.10 19.37 5.60
C LYS A 6 -6.84 18.50 5.59
N HIS A 7 -6.67 17.61 6.57
CA HIS A 7 -5.52 16.70 6.61
C HIS A 7 -5.63 15.60 5.56
N LYS A 8 -6.83 15.03 5.33
CA LYS A 8 -7.06 14.08 4.24
C LYS A 8 -6.78 14.72 2.87
N GLN A 9 -7.22 15.95 2.63
CA GLN A 9 -6.94 16.67 1.38
C GLN A 9 -5.43 16.93 1.20
N ASN A 10 -4.72 17.43 2.22
CA ASN A 10 -3.29 17.73 2.09
C ASN A 10 -2.42 16.49 1.84
N ASN A 11 -2.75 15.33 2.41
CA ASN A 11 -2.03 14.09 2.13
C ASN A 11 -2.30 13.57 0.70
N LEU A 12 -3.52 13.77 0.18
CA LEU A 12 -3.86 13.47 -1.22
C LEU A 12 -3.05 14.34 -2.20
N PHE A 13 -2.94 15.66 -1.93
CA PHE A 13 -2.28 16.62 -2.82
C PHE A 13 -0.78 16.37 -3.06
N VAL A 14 -0.07 15.80 -2.08
CA VAL A 14 1.34 15.45 -2.29
C VAL A 14 1.44 14.31 -3.30
N TYR A 15 0.50 13.37 -3.27
CA TYR A 15 0.53 12.17 -4.09
C TYR A 15 -0.02 12.39 -5.50
N GLU A 16 -1.06 13.21 -5.68
CA GLU A 16 -1.60 13.63 -6.99
C GLU A 16 -0.53 14.25 -7.92
N ARG A 17 0.58 14.73 -7.35
CA ARG A 17 1.69 15.31 -8.10
C ARG A 17 2.69 14.28 -8.64
N TYR A 18 2.70 13.06 -8.09
CA TYR A 18 3.69 12.02 -8.42
C TYR A 18 3.08 10.73 -8.92
N VAL A 19 1.83 10.44 -8.56
CA VAL A 19 1.10 9.24 -8.95
C VAL A 19 -0.31 9.65 -9.33
N ASP A 20 -0.77 9.19 -10.49
CA ASP A 20 -2.15 9.38 -10.92
C ASP A 20 -3.11 8.48 -10.11
N LEU A 21 -3.36 8.87 -8.86
CA LEU A 21 -4.36 8.22 -7.99
C LEU A 21 -5.79 8.40 -8.49
N THR A 22 -6.02 9.17 -9.56
CA THR A 22 -7.36 9.34 -10.11
C THR A 22 -7.86 8.06 -10.78
N LYS A 23 -6.93 7.16 -11.16
CA LYS A 23 -7.27 5.86 -11.72
C LYS A 23 -7.55 4.84 -10.61
N VAL A 24 -8.72 4.99 -9.99
CA VAL A 24 -9.23 4.04 -9.01
C VAL A 24 -9.88 2.86 -9.72
N HIS A 25 -9.38 1.66 -9.42
CA HIS A 25 -9.96 0.41 -9.91
C HIS A 25 -11.01 -0.12 -8.93
N HIS A 26 -12.27 -0.17 -9.37
CA HIS A 26 -13.34 -0.74 -8.58
C HIS A 26 -13.43 -2.25 -8.86
N ILE A 27 -13.27 -3.07 -7.83
CA ILE A 27 -13.44 -4.52 -7.92
C ILE A 27 -14.76 -4.90 -7.26
N GLY A 28 -15.71 -5.35 -8.07
CA GLY A 28 -17.00 -5.85 -7.59
C GLY A 28 -16.86 -7.17 -6.82
N THR A 29 -17.94 -7.57 -6.13
CA THR A 29 -17.98 -8.83 -5.37
C THR A 29 -17.96 -10.09 -6.24
N SER A 30 -18.29 -9.96 -7.53
CA SER A 30 -18.21 -11.03 -8.53
C SER A 30 -17.25 -10.61 -9.63
N LEU A 31 -16.10 -11.28 -9.70
CA LEU A 31 -15.08 -11.02 -10.71
C LEU A 31 -15.54 -11.51 -12.08
N GLN A 32 -15.72 -10.60 -13.02
CA GLN A 32 -15.87 -10.96 -14.43
C GLN A 32 -14.49 -11.22 -15.05
N GLU A 33 -14.44 -11.88 -16.20
CA GLU A 33 -13.18 -12.16 -16.92
C GLU A 33 -12.38 -10.89 -17.20
N GLU A 34 -13.05 -9.81 -17.60
CA GLU A 34 -12.41 -8.51 -17.82
C GLU A 34 -11.78 -7.93 -16.55
N ASP A 35 -12.39 -8.16 -15.38
CA ASP A 35 -11.84 -7.71 -14.10
C ASP A 35 -10.59 -8.52 -13.76
N ILE A 36 -10.61 -9.84 -14.02
CA ILE A 36 -9.45 -10.71 -13.81
C ILE A 36 -8.27 -10.21 -14.65
N ILE A 37 -8.47 -9.95 -15.95
CA ILE A 37 -7.41 -9.46 -16.84
C ILE A 37 -6.86 -8.11 -16.35
N LYS A 38 -7.75 -7.18 -15.97
CA LYS A 38 -7.35 -5.87 -15.44
C LYS A 38 -6.53 -6.01 -14.16
N ILE A 39 -6.96 -6.86 -13.24
CA ILE A 39 -6.25 -7.07 -11.96
C ILE A 39 -4.92 -7.78 -12.19
N GLN A 40 -4.84 -8.78 -13.07
CA GLN A 40 -3.57 -9.40 -13.43
C GLN A 40 -2.58 -8.36 -13.96
N HIS A 41 -3.03 -7.47 -14.85
CA HIS A 41 -2.19 -6.40 -15.35
C HIS A 41 -1.72 -5.46 -14.23
N ILE A 42 -2.61 -5.07 -13.29
CA ILE A 42 -2.24 -4.26 -12.11
C ILE A 42 -1.16 -4.96 -11.29
N PHE A 43 -1.35 -6.25 -10.99
CA PHE A 43 -0.41 -6.99 -10.15
C PHE A 43 0.92 -7.23 -10.84
N MET A 44 1.00 -7.24 -12.17
CA MET A 44 2.23 -7.48 -12.94
C MET A 44 2.92 -6.19 -13.40
N SER A 45 2.29 -5.03 -13.25
CA SER A 45 2.86 -3.76 -13.67
C SER A 45 3.50 -3.04 -12.49
N CYS A 46 4.76 -2.64 -12.65
CA CYS A 46 5.40 -1.72 -11.73
C CYS A 46 4.62 -0.40 -11.70
N GLY A 47 4.69 0.26 -10.56
CA GLY A 47 4.02 1.52 -10.32
C GLY A 47 3.07 1.42 -9.14
N VAL A 48 2.47 2.56 -8.82
CA VAL A 48 1.48 2.65 -7.78
C VAL A 48 0.08 2.54 -8.37
N HIS A 49 -0.67 1.57 -7.89
CA HIS A 49 -2.04 1.29 -8.30
C HIS A 49 -2.99 1.49 -7.12
N HIS A 50 -4.18 1.99 -7.40
CA HIS A 50 -5.22 2.15 -6.39
C HIS A 50 -6.42 1.27 -6.71
N VAL A 51 -6.76 0.39 -5.77
CA VAL A 51 -7.89 -0.52 -5.86
C VAL A 51 -8.85 -0.25 -4.71
N LYS A 52 -10.12 -0.06 -5.04
CA LYS A 52 -11.20 0.08 -4.06
C LYS A 52 -11.95 -1.23 -3.91
N ILE A 53 -12.08 -1.69 -2.66
CA ILE A 53 -12.66 -2.98 -2.28
C ILE A 53 -13.69 -2.75 -1.17
N LYS A 54 -14.59 -3.72 -0.96
CA LYS A 54 -15.61 -3.64 0.09
C LYS A 54 -15.01 -3.47 1.50
N ASN A 55 -14.14 -4.40 1.91
CA ASN A 55 -13.54 -4.43 3.24
C ASN A 55 -12.17 -5.15 3.24
N ILE A 56 -11.48 -5.08 4.38
CA ILE A 56 -10.12 -5.63 4.56
C ILE A 56 -10.07 -7.12 4.25
N THR A 57 -10.99 -7.92 4.77
CA THR A 57 -11.05 -9.37 4.53
C THR A 57 -11.14 -9.67 3.04
N ALA A 58 -12.08 -9.05 2.33
CA ALA A 58 -12.23 -9.23 0.89
C ALA A 58 -10.98 -8.77 0.12
N GLY A 59 -10.34 -7.69 0.57
CA GLY A 59 -9.10 -7.19 -0.04
C GLY A 59 -7.94 -8.16 0.10
N ARG A 60 -7.74 -8.69 1.31
CA ARG A 60 -6.72 -9.71 1.58
C ARG A 60 -6.98 -10.99 0.78
N GLU A 61 -8.23 -11.44 0.69
CA GLU A 61 -8.58 -12.61 -0.13
C GLU A 61 -8.24 -12.41 -1.61
N ILE A 62 -8.49 -11.22 -2.16
CA ILE A 62 -8.13 -10.89 -3.54
C ILE A 62 -6.60 -10.92 -3.70
N ILE A 63 -5.86 -10.24 -2.83
CA ILE A 63 -4.39 -10.24 -2.85
C ILE A 63 -3.85 -11.68 -2.82
N ALA A 64 -4.29 -12.51 -1.88
CA ALA A 64 -3.85 -13.90 -1.77
C ALA A 64 -4.14 -14.72 -3.03
N LYS A 65 -5.33 -14.58 -3.62
CA LYS A 65 -5.69 -15.30 -4.86
C LYS A 65 -4.74 -14.92 -6.00
N PHE A 66 -4.45 -13.63 -6.19
CA PHE A 66 -3.58 -13.19 -7.28
C PHE A 66 -2.11 -13.51 -7.04
N LEU A 67 -1.60 -13.33 -5.81
CA LEU A 67 -0.23 -13.72 -5.48
C LEU A 67 -0.03 -15.23 -5.69
N ASN A 68 -0.96 -16.06 -5.24
CA ASN A 68 -0.90 -17.51 -5.45
C ASN A 68 -1.04 -17.92 -6.92
N ALA A 69 -1.90 -17.23 -7.68
CA ALA A 69 -2.11 -17.53 -9.10
C ALA A 69 -0.91 -17.13 -9.97
N LEU A 70 -0.28 -16.00 -9.67
CA LEU A 70 0.89 -15.51 -10.40
C LEU A 70 2.17 -16.24 -9.99
N ASN A 71 2.31 -16.54 -8.69
CA ASN A 71 3.43 -17.30 -8.11
C ASN A 71 4.81 -16.82 -8.60
N CYS A 72 4.97 -15.50 -8.74
CA CYS A 72 6.17 -14.85 -9.27
C CYS A 72 6.84 -13.88 -8.30
N TYR A 73 6.25 -13.68 -7.11
CA TYR A 73 6.77 -12.83 -6.05
C TYR A 73 7.36 -13.69 -4.94
N CYS A 74 8.57 -13.34 -4.51
CA CYS A 74 9.30 -14.02 -3.45
C CYS A 74 9.14 -13.29 -2.11
N GLU A 75 9.18 -11.96 -2.12
CA GLU A 75 9.21 -11.14 -0.91
C GLU A 75 8.04 -10.15 -0.92
N VAL A 76 6.95 -10.56 -0.28
CA VAL A 76 5.69 -9.83 -0.32
C VAL A 76 5.55 -8.97 0.94
N GLY A 77 5.55 -7.65 0.77
CA GLY A 77 5.35 -6.68 1.84
C GLY A 77 3.89 -6.24 2.01
N CYS A 78 3.47 -6.08 3.26
CA CYS A 78 2.21 -5.43 3.61
C CYS A 78 2.45 -4.28 4.59
N LEU A 79 1.96 -3.09 4.25
CA LEU A 79 1.88 -1.96 5.18
C LEU A 79 0.44 -1.85 5.69
N THR A 80 0.22 -2.25 6.95
CA THR A 80 -1.08 -2.17 7.62
C THR A 80 -0.94 -1.81 9.09
N MET A 81 -1.96 -1.16 9.65
CA MET A 81 -2.11 -0.96 11.10
C MET A 81 -3.20 -1.85 11.70
N GLU A 82 -3.78 -2.74 10.91
CA GLU A 82 -4.78 -3.69 11.37
C GLU A 82 -4.12 -4.83 12.15
N LYS A 83 -4.84 -5.35 13.15
CA LYS A 83 -4.30 -6.36 14.07
C LYS A 83 -4.51 -7.80 13.59
N ASP A 84 -5.35 -7.97 12.57
CA ASP A 84 -5.64 -9.28 12.01
C ASP A 84 -4.38 -9.88 11.41
N GLN A 85 -4.14 -11.16 11.69
CA GLN A 85 -2.97 -11.88 11.21
C GLN A 85 -2.86 -11.80 9.68
N LEU A 86 -1.67 -11.48 9.19
CA LEU A 86 -1.32 -11.53 7.77
C LEU A 86 -1.10 -12.99 7.33
N PHE A 87 -1.09 -13.23 6.03
CA PHE A 87 -0.76 -14.56 5.50
C PHE A 87 0.67 -14.96 5.88
N ASP A 88 0.92 -16.26 5.93
CA ASP A 88 2.28 -16.78 6.10
C ASP A 88 3.18 -16.23 4.98
N ASN A 89 4.41 -15.88 5.32
CA ASN A 89 5.41 -15.30 4.40
C ASN A 89 5.10 -13.89 3.88
N VAL A 90 4.16 -13.17 4.48
CA VAL A 90 3.99 -11.73 4.24
C VAL A 90 4.80 -10.96 5.26
N TRP A 91 5.66 -10.07 4.77
CA TRP A 91 6.45 -9.17 5.60
C TRP A 91 5.59 -8.01 6.12
N ASP A 92 5.39 -7.94 7.43
CA ASP A 92 4.68 -6.84 8.11
C ASP A 92 5.59 -5.60 8.20
N MET A 93 5.49 -4.73 7.20
CA MET A 93 6.31 -3.53 7.10
C MET A 93 6.07 -2.58 8.27
N TYR A 94 4.83 -2.48 8.79
CA TYR A 94 4.52 -1.58 9.90
C TYR A 94 5.20 -2.04 11.20
N TYR A 95 5.19 -3.35 11.47
CA TYR A 95 5.89 -3.92 12.62
C TYR A 95 7.39 -3.60 12.58
N HIS A 96 8.03 -3.73 11.41
CA HIS A 96 9.45 -3.42 11.24
C HIS A 96 9.74 -1.91 11.36
N LEU A 97 8.90 -1.06 10.77
CA LEU A 97 8.99 0.39 10.91
C LEU A 97 8.94 0.85 12.37
N ILE A 98 8.07 0.22 13.18
CA ILE A 98 7.97 0.50 14.62
C ILE A 98 9.14 -0.10 15.38
N GLY A 99 9.44 -1.39 15.16
CA GLY A 99 10.48 -2.12 15.89
C GLY A 99 11.86 -1.52 15.68
N GLY A 100 12.15 -1.02 14.48
CA GLY A 100 13.39 -0.30 14.17
C GLY A 100 13.39 1.19 14.56
N GLY A 101 12.28 1.71 15.11
CA GLY A 101 12.19 3.11 15.53
C GLY A 101 12.15 4.12 14.38
N TYR A 102 11.88 3.69 13.16
CA TYR A 102 11.89 4.52 11.95
C TYR A 102 10.76 5.56 11.93
N ILE A 103 9.63 5.26 12.59
CA ILE A 103 8.47 6.17 12.66
C ILE A 103 8.31 6.90 14.00
N GLN A 104 9.09 6.54 15.03
CA GLN A 104 8.94 7.09 16.39
C GLN A 104 9.71 8.41 16.60
N CYS A 105 10.67 8.74 15.74
CA CYS A 105 11.44 9.98 15.82
C CYS A 105 11.02 10.96 14.70
N ASN A 106 11.01 12.26 15.00
CA ASN A 106 10.84 13.34 14.02
C ASN A 106 12.04 13.48 13.06
N GLN A 107 12.85 12.44 12.89
CA GLN A 107 14.04 12.44 12.06
C GLN A 107 13.72 11.83 10.70
N LEU A 108 13.54 12.70 9.70
CA LEU A 108 13.33 12.33 8.29
C LEU A 108 14.36 11.31 7.79
N VAL A 109 15.64 11.53 8.13
CA VAL A 109 16.79 10.73 7.68
C VAL A 109 16.63 9.23 7.99
N LYS A 110 15.98 8.89 9.09
CA LYS A 110 15.79 7.48 9.46
C LYS A 110 14.79 6.76 8.55
N ARG A 111 13.87 7.47 7.90
CA ARG A 111 12.79 6.83 7.12
C ARG A 111 13.26 6.37 5.75
N GLU A 112 14.10 7.16 5.08
CA GLU A 112 14.77 6.74 3.86
C GLU A 112 15.74 5.59 4.15
N GLN A 113 16.41 5.61 5.30
CA GLN A 113 17.30 4.54 5.73
C GLN A 113 16.60 3.18 5.78
N PHE A 114 15.34 3.12 6.23
CA PHE A 114 14.55 1.87 6.19
C PHE A 114 14.46 1.29 4.78
N PHE A 115 14.21 2.14 3.78
CA PHE A 115 14.09 1.68 2.39
C PHE A 115 15.42 1.27 1.77
N VAL A 116 16.52 1.83 2.25
CA VAL A 116 17.87 1.47 1.78
C VAL A 116 18.36 0.18 2.44
N ASP A 117 18.11 0.02 3.73
CA ASP A 117 18.70 -1.06 4.52
C ASP A 117 17.80 -2.30 4.63
N GLU A 118 16.49 -2.09 4.71
CA GLU A 118 15.53 -3.11 5.16
C GLU A 118 14.43 -3.40 4.13
N PHE A 119 14.29 -2.63 3.05
CA PHE A 119 13.24 -2.88 2.06
C PHE A 119 13.72 -3.82 0.95
N TYR A 120 13.25 -5.06 0.99
CA TYR A 120 13.58 -6.13 0.04
C TYR A 120 12.35 -6.72 -0.67
N ALA A 121 11.18 -6.08 -0.52
CA ALA A 121 9.96 -6.58 -1.13
C ALA A 121 9.98 -6.43 -2.66
N ASP A 122 9.58 -7.48 -3.38
CA ASP A 122 9.36 -7.47 -4.82
C ASP A 122 7.88 -7.25 -5.19
N PHE A 123 7.00 -7.19 -4.17
CA PHE A 123 5.62 -6.74 -4.25
C PHE A 123 5.22 -6.05 -2.95
N LEU A 124 4.53 -4.92 -3.01
CA LEU A 124 4.03 -4.20 -1.83
C LEU A 124 2.54 -3.94 -1.96
N TRP A 125 1.77 -4.22 -0.91
CA TRP A 125 0.45 -3.61 -0.78
C TRP A 125 0.29 -2.82 0.51
N VAL A 126 -0.55 -1.79 0.44
CA VAL A 126 -0.83 -0.86 1.52
C VAL A 126 -2.31 -0.90 1.82
N GLU A 127 -2.68 -1.28 3.04
CA GLU A 127 -4.07 -1.21 3.51
C GLU A 127 -4.36 0.24 3.90
N ALA A 128 -4.80 1.04 2.93
CA ALA A 128 -5.00 2.48 3.00
C ALA A 128 -6.23 2.86 3.85
N THR A 129 -6.27 2.37 5.08
CA THR A 129 -7.33 2.66 6.05
C THR A 129 -7.21 4.09 6.57
N ASP A 130 -8.32 4.68 7.02
CA ASP A 130 -8.30 6.01 7.65
C ASP A 130 -7.27 6.09 8.78
N LYS A 131 -7.17 5.02 9.58
CA LYS A 131 -6.20 4.92 10.69
C LYS A 131 -4.75 5.06 10.20
N LEU A 132 -4.39 4.40 9.10
CA LEU A 132 -3.05 4.47 8.51
C LEU A 132 -2.82 5.82 7.81
N MET A 133 -3.77 6.24 6.97
CA MET A 133 -3.66 7.47 6.16
C MET A 133 -3.59 8.75 7.00
N LEU A 134 -4.17 8.75 8.20
CA LEU A 134 -4.11 9.87 9.14
C LEU A 134 -2.78 9.97 9.90
N GLN A 135 -1.89 8.98 9.77
CA GLN A 135 -0.59 9.05 10.41
C GLN A 135 0.31 10.10 9.74
N SER A 136 0.87 11.00 10.54
CA SER A 136 1.77 12.06 10.04
C SER A 136 3.04 11.52 9.38
N TRP A 137 3.44 10.29 9.70
CA TRP A 137 4.59 9.64 9.08
C TRP A 137 4.27 8.98 7.74
N PHE A 138 3.00 8.69 7.46
CA PHE A 138 2.60 7.96 6.26
C PHE A 138 2.91 8.74 4.98
N VAL A 139 2.68 10.06 4.98
CA VAL A 139 3.05 10.93 3.85
C VAL A 139 4.54 10.88 3.53
N MET A 140 5.39 10.59 4.52
CA MET A 140 6.83 10.49 4.33
C MET A 140 7.24 9.13 3.76
N ILE A 141 6.56 8.05 4.16
CA ILE A 141 6.70 6.72 3.55
C ILE A 141 6.32 6.78 2.07
N GLN A 142 5.17 7.40 1.79
CA GLN A 142 4.70 7.69 0.44
C GLN A 142 5.74 8.44 -0.40
N LYS A 143 6.32 9.50 0.15
CA LYS A 143 7.38 10.27 -0.52
C LYS A 143 8.63 9.44 -0.77
N ALA A 144 9.08 8.65 0.21
CA ALA A 144 10.28 7.83 0.08
C ALA A 144 10.15 6.76 -1.02
N LEU A 145 8.96 6.15 -1.18
CA LEU A 145 8.70 5.20 -2.28
C LEU A 145 8.98 5.81 -3.66
N VAL A 146 8.59 7.08 -3.86
CA VAL A 146 8.77 7.81 -5.13
C VAL A 146 10.20 8.35 -5.27
N ASP A 147 10.73 8.98 -4.22
CA ASP A 147 12.07 9.60 -4.25
C ASP A 147 13.17 8.56 -4.48
N LEU A 148 12.98 7.34 -3.98
CA LEU A 148 13.89 6.20 -4.18
C LEU A 148 13.53 5.36 -5.40
N HIS A 149 12.55 5.79 -6.20
CA HIS A 149 12.08 5.12 -7.42
C HIS A 149 11.64 3.67 -7.21
N ILE A 150 11.19 3.30 -6.01
CA ILE A 150 10.74 1.93 -5.71
C ILE A 150 9.54 1.57 -6.58
N ASP A 151 8.65 2.53 -6.82
CA ASP A 151 7.50 2.38 -7.71
C ASP A 151 7.88 2.02 -9.15
N GLN A 152 9.10 2.32 -9.61
CA GLN A 152 9.54 1.96 -10.96
C GLN A 152 9.93 0.48 -11.10
N TYR A 153 10.15 -0.21 -9.99
CA TYR A 153 10.66 -1.59 -9.97
C TYR A 153 9.75 -2.58 -9.23
N VAL A 154 8.85 -2.06 -8.39
CA VAL A 154 7.97 -2.86 -7.54
C VAL A 154 6.52 -2.49 -7.82
N PRO A 155 5.63 -3.47 -8.04
CA PRO A 155 4.19 -3.23 -8.01
C PRO A 155 3.76 -2.82 -6.60
N ILE A 156 3.14 -1.64 -6.48
CA ILE A 156 2.64 -1.12 -5.21
C ILE A 156 1.13 -0.95 -5.30
N ILE A 157 0.37 -1.70 -4.49
CA ILE A 157 -1.10 -1.64 -4.52
C ILE A 157 -1.64 -0.99 -3.25
N PHE A 158 -2.30 0.16 -3.39
CA PHE A 158 -3.08 0.76 -2.34
C PHE A 158 -4.50 0.17 -2.36
N LEU A 159 -4.91 -0.43 -1.24
CA LEU A 159 -6.26 -0.94 -1.03
C LEU A 159 -7.04 0.05 -0.17
N SER A 160 -8.07 0.68 -0.73
CA SER A 160 -9.04 1.42 0.07
C SER A 160 -10.35 0.65 0.20
N TYR A 161 -11.10 0.96 1.25
CA TYR A 161 -12.28 0.19 1.64
C TYR A 161 -13.54 1.05 1.63
N GLU A 162 -14.69 0.45 1.29
CA GLU A 162 -15.98 1.13 1.29
C GLU A 162 -16.59 1.25 2.69
N ASP A 163 -16.41 0.23 3.52
CA ASP A 163 -17.03 0.11 4.84
C ASP A 163 -16.26 0.85 5.96
N GLN A 164 -15.56 1.97 5.65
CA GLN A 164 -14.77 2.75 6.61
C GLN A 164 -15.28 4.17 6.86
#